data_AF-A0A7R9G6N9-F1
#
_entry.id   AF-A0A7R9G6N9-F1
#
_cell.length_a   1.000
_cell.length_b   1.000
_cell.length_c   1.000
_cell.angle_alpha   90.00
_cell.angle_beta   90.00
_cell.angle_gamma   90.00
#
_symmetry.space_group_name_H-M   'P 1'
#
loop_
_entity.id
_entity.type
_entity.pdbx_description
1 polymer ?
#
loop_
_entity_poly.entity_id
_entity_poly.type
_entity_poly.pdbx_seq_one_letter_code
_entity_poly.pdbx_strand_id
1 'polypeptide(L)'
;GNLCMITGGRNLGRVGTVVNRERHPGSFDIVHIKDTLGHNFATRLNNVFIIGKATKSYVSLPRSKGVKLSIAEERDKRLAAKAASG
;
A
#
# COMPACT_ATOMS: atom_id res chain seq x y z
N GLY A 1 9.92 -8.07 5.29
CA GLY A 1 10.40 -7.58 3.99
C GLY A 1 10.72 -6.10 4.05
N ASN A 2 11.00 -5.48 2.89
CA ASN A 2 11.24 -4.04 2.79
C ASN A 2 9.94 -3.28 2.59
N LEU A 3 9.90 -2.00 3.00
CA LEU A 3 8.76 -1.11 2.79
C LEU A 3 8.79 -0.59 1.37
N CYS A 4 7.64 -0.61 0.69
CA CYS A 4 7.53 -0.15 -0.69
C CYS A 4 6.29 0.72 -0.91
N MET A 5 6.37 1.61 -1.88
CA MET A 5 5.27 2.36 -2.45
C MET A 5 4.98 1.87 -3.86
N ILE A 6 3.71 1.83 -4.24
CA ILE A 6 3.29 1.43 -5.58
C ILE A 6 3.20 2.65 -6.49
N THR A 7 3.88 2.59 -7.64
CA THR A 7 4.03 3.71 -8.58
C THR A 7 3.13 3.60 -9.82
N GLY A 8 2.34 2.53 -9.95
CA GLY A 8 1.46 2.32 -11.10
C GLY A 8 0.35 1.28 -10.90
N GLY A 9 -0.61 1.28 -11.83
CA GLY A 9 -1.75 0.35 -11.85
C GLY A 9 -2.81 0.62 -10.78
N ARG A 10 -3.69 -0.37 -10.52
CA ARG A 10 -4.85 -0.25 -9.61
C ARG A 10 -4.47 0.09 -8.16
N ASN A 11 -3.26 -0.29 -7.74
CA ASN A 11 -2.75 -0.11 -6.38
C ASN A 11 -1.86 1.13 -6.22
N LEU A 12 -1.81 2.02 -7.22
CA LEU A 12 -1.03 3.28 -7.18
C LEU A 12 -1.21 4.04 -5.86
N GLY A 13 -0.09 4.53 -5.31
CA GLY A 13 -0.05 5.32 -4.08
C GLY A 13 -0.18 4.51 -2.79
N ARG A 14 -0.46 3.20 -2.87
CA ARG A 14 -0.47 2.33 -1.69
C ARG A 14 0.93 2.07 -1.18
N VAL A 15 1.06 1.94 0.14
CA VAL A 15 2.33 1.60 0.82
C VAL A 15 2.14 0.34 1.64
N GLY A 16 3.14 -0.54 1.62
CA GLY A 16 3.13 -1.77 2.41
C GLY A 16 4.49 -2.46 2.41
N THR A 17 4.57 -3.56 3.13
CA THR A 17 5.78 -4.39 3.20
C THR A 17 5.72 -5.50 2.16
N VAL A 18 6.81 -5.70 1.42
CA VAL A 18 6.96 -6.84 0.51
C VAL A 18 6.94 -8.13 1.33
N VAL A 19 6.00 -9.01 0.99
CA VAL A 19 5.84 -10.34 1.61
C VAL A 19 6.54 -11.39 0.77
N ASN A 20 6.23 -11.45 -0.52
CA ASN A 20 6.80 -12.42 -1.45
C ASN A 20 6.97 -11.81 -2.85
N ARG A 21 7.94 -12.34 -3.60
CA ARG A 21 8.12 -12.08 -5.03
C ARG A 21 8.00 -13.42 -5.77
N GLU A 22 6.97 -13.55 -6.57
CA GLU A 22 6.77 -14.67 -7.47
C GLU A 22 7.45 -14.38 -8.81
N ARG A 23 8.44 -15.22 -9.15
CA ARG A 23 9.21 -15.07 -10.39
C ARG A 23 8.53 -15.83 -11.52
N HIS A 24 8.36 -15.18 -12.66
CA HIS A 24 7.74 -15.76 -13.84
C HIS A 24 8.67 -15.63 -15.05
N PRO A 25 9.52 -16.63 -15.34
CA PRO A 25 10.40 -16.60 -16.50
C PRO A 25 9.63 -16.35 -17.80
N GLY A 26 10.07 -15.36 -18.58
CA GLY A 26 9.41 -14.98 -19.83
C GLY A 26 8.17 -14.07 -19.67
N SER A 27 7.84 -13.66 -18.43
CA SER A 27 6.73 -12.74 -18.14
C SER A 27 7.11 -11.76 -17.01
N PHE A 28 6.12 -11.05 -16.47
CA PHE A 28 6.32 -10.11 -15.38
C PHE A 28 6.33 -10.82 -14.02
N ASP A 29 7.32 -10.49 -13.20
CA ASP A 29 7.32 -10.89 -11.81
C ASP A 29 6.19 -10.21 -11.03
N ILE A 30 5.57 -10.96 -10.13
CA ILE A 30 4.48 -10.49 -9.28
C ILE A 30 4.99 -10.34 -7.85
N VAL A 31 4.67 -9.22 -7.23
CA VAL A 31 5.05 -8.91 -5.85
C VAL A 31 3.80 -8.86 -5.00
N HIS A 32 3.77 -9.65 -3.94
CA HIS A 32 2.73 -9.63 -2.91
C HIS A 32 3.15 -8.68 -1.79
N ILE A 33 2.25 -7.77 -1.44
CA ILE A 33 2.47 -6.72 -0.46
C ILE A 33 1.36 -6.77 0.59
N LYS A 34 1.72 -6.51 1.85
CA LYS A 34 0.80 -6.34 2.97
C LYS A 34 0.93 -4.91 3.52
N ASP A 35 -0.17 -4.16 3.58
CA ASP A 35 -0.17 -2.83 4.20
C ASP A 35 -0.28 -2.89 5.73
N THR A 36 -0.25 -1.73 6.38
CA THR A 36 -0.26 -1.63 7.85
C THR A 36 -1.59 -2.00 8.48
N LEU A 37 -2.70 -2.03 7.73
CA LEU A 37 -3.99 -2.55 8.21
C LEU A 37 -4.14 -4.05 7.93
N GLY A 38 -3.15 -4.66 7.30
CA GLY A 38 -3.13 -6.08 7.00
C GLY A 38 -3.82 -6.45 5.69
N HIS A 39 -4.23 -5.47 4.87
CA HIS A 39 -4.74 -5.77 3.54
C HIS A 39 -3.61 -6.29 2.65
N ASN A 40 -3.88 -7.39 1.96
CA ASN A 40 -2.96 -7.96 0.99
C ASN A 40 -3.34 -7.54 -0.42
N PHE A 41 -2.35 -7.26 -1.25
CA PHE A 41 -2.54 -7.00 -2.67
C PHE A 41 -1.28 -7.37 -3.46
N ALA A 42 -1.41 -7.44 -4.77
CA ALA A 42 -0.31 -7.76 -5.67
C ALA A 42 -0.18 -6.71 -6.78
N THR A 43 1.04 -6.56 -7.29
CA THR A 43 1.32 -5.76 -8.48
C THR A 43 2.52 -6.34 -9.23
N ARG A 44 2.75 -5.88 -10.46
CA ARG A 44 3.97 -6.20 -11.22
C ARG A 44 5.19 -5.56 -10.57
N LEU A 45 6.34 -6.23 -10.62
CA LEU A 45 7.60 -5.75 -10.02
C LEU A 45 7.96 -4.32 -10.43
N ASN A 46 7.75 -3.95 -11.70
CA ASN A 46 8.06 -2.61 -12.22
C ASN A 46 7.28 -1.48 -11.53
N ASN A 47 6.15 -1.79 -10.89
CA ASN A 47 5.35 -0.81 -10.14
C ASN A 47 5.75 -0.71 -8.66
N VAL A 48 6.79 -1.42 -8.21
CA VAL A 48 7.20 -1.47 -6.81
C VAL A 48 8.45 -0.62 -6.61
N PHE A 49 8.35 0.42 -5.79
CA PHE A 49 9.48 1.25 -5.41
C PHE A 49 9.79 1.09 -3.92
N ILE A 50 11.00 0.61 -3.58
CA ILE A 50 11.41 0.42 -2.18
C ILE A 50 11.71 1.78 -1.55
N ILE A 51 11.07 2.07 -0.42
CA ILE A 51 11.17 3.35 0.29
C ILE A 51 11.65 3.20 1.73
N GLY A 52 12.04 1.99 2.15
CA GLY A 52 12.45 1.74 3.52
C GLY A 52 12.73 0.29 3.84
N LYS A 53 13.10 0.04 5.09
CA LYS A 53 13.41 -1.29 5.63
C LYS A 53 12.42 -1.64 6.74
N ALA A 54 11.88 -2.85 6.70
CA ALA A 54 10.81 -3.29 7.60
C ALA A 54 9.66 -2.26 7.61
N THR A 55 9.37 -1.66 8.77
CA THR A 55 8.32 -0.64 8.94
C THR A 55 8.86 0.80 8.92
N LYS A 56 10.17 0.99 8.81
CA LYS A 56 10.82 2.30 8.82
C LYS A 56 10.96 2.85 7.41
N SER A 57 10.27 3.95 7.12
CA SER A 57 10.43 4.69 5.86
C SER A 57 11.69 5.56 5.89
N TYR A 58 12.33 5.72 4.73
CA TYR A 58 13.45 6.65 4.51
C TYR A 58 12.98 8.05 4.13
N VAL A 59 11.70 8.19 3.80
CA VAL A 59 11.04 9.46 3.45
C VAL A 59 9.82 9.67 4.33
N SER A 60 9.39 10.93 4.46
CA SER A 60 8.10 11.25 5.07
C SER A 60 6.96 10.72 4.20
N LEU A 61 5.90 10.24 4.83
CA LEU A 61 4.70 9.76 4.15
C LEU A 61 3.56 10.77 4.30
N PRO A 62 2.66 10.89 3.30
CA PRO A 62 1.45 11.68 3.42
C PRO A 62 0.57 11.23 4.60
N ARG A 63 -0.39 12.06 5.01
CA ARG A 63 -1.22 11.86 6.21
C ARG A 63 -1.83 10.46 6.36
N SER A 64 -2.26 9.84 5.25
CA SER A 64 -2.89 8.51 5.24
C SER A 64 -1.88 7.34 5.21
N LYS A 65 -0.57 7.62 5.25
CA LYS A 65 0.53 6.62 5.21
C LYS A 65 0.45 5.62 4.05
N GLY A 66 -0.21 5.99 2.95
CA GLY A 66 -0.43 5.10 1.79
C GLY A 66 -1.41 3.95 2.04
N VAL A 67 -2.27 4.05 3.05
CA VAL A 67 -3.35 3.07 3.28
C VAL A 67 -4.57 3.46 2.46
N LYS A 68 -5.01 2.56 1.59
CA LYS A 68 -6.26 2.70 0.82
C LYS A 68 -7.38 1.96 1.57
N LEU A 69 -8.35 2.74 2.03
CA LEU A 69 -9.56 2.23 2.67
C LEU A 69 -10.53 1.69 1.61
N SER A 70 -11.38 0.76 2.00
CA SER A 70 -12.56 0.39 1.23
C SER A 70 -13.58 1.54 1.20
N ILE A 71 -14.50 1.48 0.24
CA ILE A 71 -15.55 2.50 0.08
C ILE A 71 -16.42 2.60 1.35
N ALA A 72 -16.69 1.47 1.99
CA ALA A 72 -17.44 1.44 3.26
C ALA A 72 -16.66 2.12 4.38
N GLU A 73 -15.38 1.79 4.56
CA GLU A 73 -14.53 2.42 5.58
C GLU A 73 -14.35 3.93 5.34
N GLU A 74 -14.23 4.38 4.08
CA GLU A 74 -14.19 5.81 3.76
C GLU A 74 -15.50 6.51 4.12
N ARG A 75 -16.64 5.87 3.86
CA ARG A 75 -17.95 6.39 4.24
C ARG A 75 -18.05 6.54 5.76
N ASP A 76 -17.71 5.50 6.50
CA ASP A 76 -17.84 5.49 7.96
C ASP A 76 -16.91 6.53 8.59
N LYS A 77 -15.67 6.62 8.11
CA LYS A 77 -14.72 7.66 8.52
C LYS A 77 -15.25 9.08 8.25
N ARG A 78 -15.90 9.29 7.10
CA ARG A 78 -16.49 10.59 6.75
C ARG A 78 -17.69 10.95 7.64
N LEU A 79 -18.54 9.97 7.98
CA LEU A 79 -19.67 10.19 8.88
C LEU A 79 -19.20 10.49 10.31
N ALA A 80 -18.23 9.73 10.81
CA ALA A 80 -17.63 9.97 12.12
C ALA A 80 -16.97 11.36 12.22
N ALA A 81 -16.26 11.79 11.18
CA ALA A 81 -15.65 13.11 11.13
C ALA A 81 -16.70 14.24 11.17
N LYS A 82 -17.83 14.09 10.47
CA LYS A 82 -18.92 15.06 10.50
C LYS A 82 -19.59 15.14 11.88
N ALA A 83 -19.80 14.00 12.53
CA ALA A 83 -20.39 13.94 13.86
C ALA A 83 -19.49 14.55 14.94
N ALA A 84 -18.16 14.46 14.79
CA ALA A 84 -17.21 15.03 15.74
C ALA A 84 -16.96 16.54 15.56
N SER A 85 -17.39 17.12 14.43
CA SER A 85 -17.22 18.55 14.11
C SER A 85 -18.44 19.41 14.41
N GLY A 86 -19.56 18.80 14.81
CA GLY A 86 -20.78 19.48 15.26
C GLY A 86 -20.88 19.43 16.78
#